data_AF-A0A653K7P5-F1
#
_entry.id   AF-A0A653K7P5-F1
#
_cell.length_a   1.000
_cell.length_b   1.000
_cell.length_c   1.000
_cell.angle_alpha   90.00
_cell.angle_beta   90.00
_cell.angle_gamma   90.00
#
_symmetry.space_group_name_H-M   'P 1'
#
loop_
_entity.id
_entity.type
_entity.pdbx_description
1 polymer ?
#
loop_
_entity_poly.entity_id
_entity_poly.type
_entity_poly.pdbx_seq_one_letter_code
_entity_poly.pdbx_strand_id
1 'polypeptide(L)'
;MNQHIKSIQEPHSVSSSDCEIKLRNIILDWSDVPLSWIYNDRFSSNAMNALSYFLVDAEFSMCRLCHESIPYIKDEKLIDDLKNFAKQEVLHARAHQF
;
A
#
# COMPACT_ATOMS: atom_id res chain seq x y z
N MET A 1 43.18 -19.99 -18.62
CA MET A 1 42.74 -18.66 -18.16
C MET A 1 41.29 -18.47 -18.59
N ASN A 2 40.34 -19.13 -17.90
CA ASN A 2 38.91 -19.10 -18.22
C ASN A 2 38.11 -19.20 -16.91
N GLN A 3 38.00 -18.09 -16.19
CA GLN A 3 37.04 -17.93 -15.10
C GLN A 3 36.67 -16.46 -15.11
N HIS A 4 35.53 -16.12 -15.70
CA HIS A 4 34.67 -14.96 -15.36
C HIS A 4 33.55 -14.87 -16.42
N ILE A 5 32.84 -15.98 -16.64
CA ILE A 5 31.45 -15.88 -17.08
C ILE A 5 30.67 -15.60 -15.79
N LYS A 6 30.39 -14.31 -15.51
CA LYS A 6 29.47 -13.96 -14.43
C LYS A 6 28.14 -14.65 -14.74
N SER A 7 27.64 -15.39 -13.77
CA SER A 7 26.44 -16.20 -13.89
C SER A 7 25.30 -15.38 -14.48
N ILE A 8 24.60 -15.98 -15.43
CA ILE A 8 23.28 -15.52 -15.84
C ILE A 8 22.45 -15.49 -14.56
N GLN A 9 22.07 -14.30 -14.12
CA GLN A 9 21.30 -14.12 -12.90
C GLN A 9 19.97 -14.83 -13.13
N GLU A 10 19.73 -15.92 -12.41
CA GLU A 10 18.43 -16.60 -12.34
C GLU A 10 17.33 -15.55 -12.16
N PRO A 11 16.15 -15.70 -12.77
CA PRO A 11 15.07 -14.72 -12.66
C PRO A 11 14.62 -14.63 -11.19
N HIS A 12 15.24 -13.71 -10.46
CA HIS A 12 14.90 -13.40 -9.08
C HIS A 12 13.58 -12.61 -9.10
N SER A 13 12.59 -13.09 -8.35
CA SER A 13 11.35 -12.35 -8.08
C SER A 13 11.68 -10.93 -7.63
N VAL A 14 11.20 -9.91 -8.33
CA VAL A 14 11.35 -8.51 -7.92
C VAL A 14 10.63 -8.28 -6.58
N SER A 15 9.52 -8.98 -6.34
CA SER A 15 8.86 -8.89 -5.04
C SER A 15 9.67 -9.57 -3.94
N SER A 16 10.03 -8.80 -2.91
CA SER A 16 10.76 -9.24 -1.73
C SER A 16 9.88 -9.53 -0.51
N SER A 17 8.54 -9.63 -0.65
CA SER A 17 7.71 -10.02 0.50
C SER A 17 8.04 -11.46 0.91
N ASP A 18 8.37 -11.63 2.19
CA ASP A 18 8.72 -12.92 2.80
C ASP A 18 7.48 -13.79 3.09
N CYS A 19 6.28 -13.22 2.92
CA CYS A 19 5.01 -13.88 3.16
C CYS A 19 3.94 -13.48 2.14
N GLU A 20 2.92 -14.31 2.02
CA GLU A 20 1.74 -14.03 1.20
C GLU A 20 0.96 -12.84 1.79
N ILE A 21 0.77 -11.79 0.99
CA ILE A 21 -0.05 -10.65 1.37
C ILE A 21 -1.52 -11.05 1.33
N LYS A 22 -2.19 -11.03 2.49
CA LYS A 22 -3.63 -11.34 2.60
C LYS A 22 -4.45 -10.14 2.99
N LEU A 23 -5.62 -10.02 2.36
CA LEU A 23 -6.62 -9.03 2.76
C LEU A 23 -7.02 -9.27 4.22
N ARG A 24 -6.91 -8.25 5.06
CA ARG A 24 -7.35 -8.29 6.45
C ARG A 24 -8.78 -7.78 6.56
N ASN A 25 -9.64 -8.56 7.21
CA ASN A 25 -11.00 -8.12 7.54
C ASN A 25 -10.95 -7.27 8.81
N ILE A 26 -10.83 -5.95 8.64
CA ILE A 26 -10.80 -4.99 9.74
C ILE A 26 -12.13 -4.24 9.85
N ILE A 27 -12.59 -4.04 11.09
CA ILE A 27 -13.73 -3.18 11.41
C ILE A 27 -13.15 -1.94 12.07
N LEU A 28 -13.45 -0.78 11.49
CA LEU A 28 -13.01 0.51 12.01
C LEU A 28 -14.20 1.21 12.67
N ASP A 29 -14.11 1.38 13.98
CA ASP A 29 -15.08 2.12 14.78
C ASP A 29 -14.50 3.48 15.15
N TRP A 30 -15.27 4.53 14.85
CA TRP A 30 -14.87 5.92 15.02
C TRP A 30 -15.67 6.63 16.11
N SER A 31 -16.59 5.94 16.80
CA SER A 31 -17.53 6.57 17.73
C SER A 31 -16.87 7.24 18.93
N ASP A 32 -15.76 6.68 19.41
CA ASP A 32 -15.05 7.15 20.62
C ASP A 32 -13.66 7.73 20.32
N VAL A 33 -13.39 8.11 19.06
CA VAL A 33 -12.08 8.66 18.68
C VAL A 33 -11.98 10.12 19.14
N PRO A 34 -10.92 10.49 19.90
CA PRO A 34 -10.76 11.85 20.40
C PRO A 34 -10.51 12.84 19.26
N LEU A 35 -11.06 14.05 19.38
CA LEU A 35 -10.87 15.13 18.41
C LEU A 35 -9.39 15.49 18.17
N SER A 36 -8.56 15.37 19.21
CA SER A 36 -7.11 15.56 19.14
C SER A 36 -6.45 14.21 19.41
N TRP A 37 -5.97 13.57 18.35
CA TRP A 37 -5.40 12.24 18.42
C TRP A 37 -3.90 12.24 18.77
N ILE A 38 -3.20 13.36 18.58
CA ILE A 38 -1.90 13.63 19.21
C ILE A 38 -2.16 14.30 20.56
N TYR A 39 -1.87 13.56 21.63
CA TYR A 39 -2.01 14.05 22.99
C TYR A 39 -1.07 15.24 23.23
N ASN A 40 -1.57 16.26 23.94
CA ASN A 40 -0.86 17.49 24.28
C ASN A 40 -0.46 18.39 23.09
N ASP A 41 -0.82 18.05 21.85
CA ASP A 41 -0.56 18.90 20.68
C ASP A 41 -1.73 18.90 19.69
N ARG A 42 -2.62 19.88 19.89
CA ARG A 42 -3.81 20.08 19.05
C ARG A 42 -3.45 20.63 17.67
N PHE A 43 -2.39 21.43 17.56
CA PHE A 43 -1.97 21.99 16.29
C PHE A 43 -1.52 20.88 15.36
N SER A 44 -0.64 20.00 15.84
CA SER A 44 -0.17 18.85 15.06
C SER A 44 -1.31 17.90 14.69
N SER A 45 -2.24 17.62 15.63
CA SER A 45 -3.43 16.80 15.32
C SER A 45 -4.22 17.37 14.14
N ASN A 46 -4.50 18.68 14.16
CA ASN A 46 -5.27 19.33 13.11
C ASN A 46 -4.47 19.48 11.79
N ALA A 47 -3.18 19.78 11.88
CA ALA A 47 -2.30 19.88 10.71
C ALA A 47 -2.20 18.54 9.97
N MET A 48 -2.14 17.42 10.71
CA MET A 48 -2.13 16.09 10.11
C MET A 48 -3.48 15.70 9.53
N ASN A 49 -4.59 16.11 10.16
CA ASN A 49 -5.92 15.92 9.57
C ASN A 49 -6.06 16.64 8.21
N ALA A 50 -5.33 17.73 7.97
CA ALA A 50 -5.35 18.38 6.65
C ALA A 50 -4.74 17.48 5.55
N LEU A 51 -3.90 16.50 5.89
CA LEU A 51 -3.31 15.59 4.91
C LEU A 51 -4.35 14.65 4.29
N SER A 52 -5.43 14.31 4.99
CA SER A 52 -6.44 13.39 4.45
C SER A 52 -7.15 13.96 3.21
N TYR A 53 -7.22 15.28 3.05
CA TYR A 53 -7.75 15.89 1.82
C TYR A 53 -6.90 15.61 0.57
N PHE A 54 -5.60 15.35 0.73
CA PHE A 54 -4.69 15.05 -0.37
C PHE A 54 -4.41 13.55 -0.49
N LEU A 55 -4.20 12.89 0.65
CA LEU A 55 -3.77 11.50 0.69
C LEU A 55 -4.81 10.56 0.11
N VAL A 56 -6.10 10.83 0.32
CA VAL A 56 -7.18 9.97 -0.22
C VAL A 56 -7.14 9.92 -1.75
N ASP A 57 -7.04 11.07 -2.41
CA ASP A 57 -6.95 11.13 -3.87
C ASP A 57 -5.64 10.53 -4.40
N ALA A 58 -4.53 10.72 -3.66
CA ALA A 58 -3.24 10.13 -3.97
C ALA A 58 -3.28 8.59 -3.85
N GLU A 59 -3.93 8.05 -2.82
CA GLU A 59 -4.13 6.61 -2.59
C GLU A 59 -4.97 5.98 -3.71
N PHE A 60 -6.07 6.63 -4.13
CA PHE A 60 -6.87 6.17 -5.27
C PHE A 60 -6.06 6.17 -6.57
N SER A 61 -5.30 7.24 -6.80
CA SER A 61 -4.43 7.36 -7.99
C SER A 61 -3.35 6.28 -8.00
N MET A 62 -2.74 5.98 -6.85
CA MET A 62 -1.78 4.90 -6.68
C MET A 62 -2.41 3.54 -6.98
N CYS A 63 -3.57 3.23 -6.41
CA CYS A 63 -4.28 1.96 -6.67
C CYS A 63 -4.61 1.78 -8.15
N ARG A 64 -5.04 2.85 -8.82
CA ARG A 64 -5.30 2.84 -10.26
C ARG A 64 -4.03 2.57 -11.05
N LEU A 65 -2.93 3.25 -10.74
CA LEU A 65 -1.64 3.04 -11.38
C LEU A 65 -1.14 1.59 -11.19
N CYS A 66 -1.30 1.03 -9.98
CA CYS A 66 -0.99 -0.37 -9.71
C CYS A 66 -1.82 -1.32 -10.59
N HIS A 67 -3.11 -1.03 -10.80
CA HIS A 67 -3.95 -1.84 -11.68
C HIS A 67 -3.50 -1.74 -13.14
N GLU A 68 -3.26 -0.51 -13.62
CA GLU A 68 -2.82 -0.24 -14.99
C GLU A 68 -1.43 -0.81 -15.29
N SER A 69 -0.59 -1.02 -14.27
CA SER A 69 0.74 -1.60 -14.44
C SER A 69 0.77 -3.12 -14.61
N ILE A 70 -0.29 -3.84 -14.21
CA ILE A 70 -0.35 -5.32 -14.23
C ILE A 70 0.06 -5.92 -15.59
N PRO A 71 -0.42 -5.43 -16.76
CA PRO A 71 -0.05 -5.99 -18.06
C PRO A 71 1.45 -5.88 -18.41
N TYR A 72 2.19 -5.02 -17.71
CA TYR A 72 3.61 -4.76 -17.95
C TYR A 72 4.53 -5.55 -17.00
N ILE A 73 3.98 -6.23 -15.99
CA ILE A 73 4.73 -6.99 -15.00
C ILE A 73 4.88 -8.44 -15.46
N LYS A 74 6.09 -9.00 -15.38
CA LYS A 74 6.37 -10.41 -15.71
C LYS A 74 6.51 -11.31 -14.48
N ASP A 75 6.70 -10.71 -13.32
CA ASP A 75 6.86 -11.41 -12.05
C ASP A 75 5.47 -11.74 -11.47
N GLU A 76 5.11 -13.02 -11.49
CA GLU A 76 3.83 -13.51 -10.99
C GLU A 76 3.63 -13.23 -9.50
N LYS A 77 4.70 -13.31 -8.69
CA LYS A 77 4.65 -13.02 -7.26
C LYS A 77 4.34 -11.55 -7.03
N LEU A 78 5.01 -10.66 -7.77
CA LEU A 78 4.72 -9.22 -7.72
C LEU A 78 3.28 -8.91 -8.15
N ILE A 79 2.76 -9.58 -9.18
CA ILE A 79 1.35 -9.41 -9.59
C ILE A 79 0.40 -9.80 -8.46
N ASP A 80 0.64 -10.92 -7.78
CA ASP A 80 -0.22 -11.35 -6.67
C ASP A 80 -0.13 -10.40 -5.47
N ASP A 81 1.08 -10.02 -5.08
CA ASP A 81 1.32 -9.04 -4.01
C ASP A 81 0.62 -7.70 -4.30
N LEU A 82 0.74 -7.20 -5.54
CA LEU A 82 0.13 -5.94 -5.97
C LEU A 82 -1.41 -6.00 -5.93
N LYS A 83 -2.00 -7.12 -6.35
CA LYS A 83 -3.44 -7.34 -6.28
C LYS A 83 -3.93 -7.38 -4.82
N ASN A 84 -3.21 -8.07 -3.94
CA ASN A 84 -3.61 -8.19 -2.54
C ASN A 84 -3.35 -6.90 -1.75
N PHE A 85 -2.33 -6.13 -2.10
CA PHE A 85 -2.13 -4.76 -1.64
C PHE A 85 -3.32 -3.87 -2.05
N ALA A 86 -3.67 -3.82 -3.34
CA ALA A 86 -4.76 -2.98 -3.82
C ALA A 86 -6.11 -3.32 -3.15
N LYS A 87 -6.39 -4.60 -2.86
CA LYS A 87 -7.59 -4.99 -2.09
C LYS A 87 -7.61 -4.38 -0.69
N GLN A 88 -6.46 -4.31 -0.01
CA GLN A 88 -6.36 -3.72 1.33
C GLN A 88 -6.58 -2.21 1.28
N GLU A 89 -6.00 -1.54 0.29
CA GLU A 89 -6.17 -0.11 0.10
C GLU A 89 -7.63 0.27 -0.22
N VAL A 90 -8.37 -0.58 -0.97
CA VAL A 90 -9.81 -0.36 -1.17
C VAL A 90 -10.60 -0.44 0.14
N LEU A 91 -10.25 -1.37 1.04
CA LEU A 91 -10.88 -1.41 2.37
C LEU A 91 -10.50 -0.21 3.23
N HIS A 92 -9.23 0.21 3.19
CA HIS A 92 -8.77 1.44 3.84
C HIS A 92 -9.56 2.64 3.33
N ALA A 93 -9.65 2.85 2.01
CA ALA A 93 -10.27 4.01 1.41
C ALA A 93 -11.75 4.18 1.80
N ARG A 94 -12.48 3.09 2.04
CA ARG A 94 -13.85 3.14 2.59
C ARG A 94 -13.93 3.78 3.97
N ALA A 95 -12.87 3.70 4.76
CA ALA A 95 -12.79 4.36 6.06
C ALA A 95 -12.71 5.89 5.95
N HIS A 96 -12.34 6.43 4.79
CA HIS A 96 -12.37 7.88 4.54
C HIS A 96 -13.72 8.37 3.99
N GLN A 97 -14.60 7.45 3.58
CA GLN A 97 -15.93 7.76 3.07
C GLN A 97 -16.93 7.92 4.24
N PHE A 98 -16.98 9.12 4.82
CA PHE A 98 -18.02 9.54 5.77
C PHE A 98 -18.99 10.54 5.12
#